data_AF-A0A964PL87-F1
#
_entry.id   AF-A0A964PL87-F1
#
_cell.length_a   1.000
_cell.length_b   1.000
_cell.length_c   1.000
_cell.angle_alpha   90.00
_cell.angle_beta   90.00
_cell.angle_gamma   90.00
#
_symmetry.space_group_name_H-M   'P 1'
#
loop_
_entity.id
_entity.type
_entity.pdbx_description
1 polymer ?
#
loop_
_entity_poly.entity_id
_entity_poly.type
_entity_poly.pdbx_seq_one_letter_code
_entity_poly.pdbx_strand_id
1 'polypeptide(L)'
;MSRPSQYGTQEFLTAEQIQELVARQAASATAADAAAAQLVVNPDAPDAGDNPGGYNDFWFESAGIGDVVRTSLIVYPEDGQLPAAREGAQVQRGGLGPDIAGTRPVLFTVGGIAKDGPEDRGLSERCIVGFNSGPPFTPSLYNNNVQIFQGKDTAVIMTEMIHDARIVPLGEKPALDDEIRLWSGDSRGWWEGDALVVETRNFNGLRQSFGSRGHNYEAVLTEKFTRTSYDNVDYQFTVDDPITFTDKFTAIVPMTKVAGQLYEYACHEGNYGMTNLLRGERVEEGMVIEGATTSNSR
;
A
#
# COMPACT_ATOMS: atom_id res chain seq x y z
N MET A 1 -2.17 -10.13 3.65
CA MET A 1 -0.83 -10.00 4.26
C MET A 1 -0.64 -10.99 5.41
N SER A 2 -1.37 -10.85 6.52
CA SER A 2 -1.20 -11.69 7.72
C SER A 2 -2.05 -12.96 7.70
N ARG A 3 -1.62 -13.98 8.45
CA ARG A 3 -2.30 -15.26 8.52
C ARG A 3 -3.60 -15.19 9.32
N PRO A 4 -4.71 -15.79 8.86
CA PRO A 4 -5.88 -15.97 9.71
C PRO A 4 -5.58 -16.92 10.89
N SER A 5 -6.11 -16.61 12.08
CA SER A 5 -5.84 -17.38 13.31
C SER A 5 -6.18 -18.87 13.20
N GLN A 6 -7.17 -19.23 12.38
CA GLN A 6 -7.59 -20.60 12.12
C GLN A 6 -6.49 -21.49 11.52
N TYR A 7 -5.47 -20.90 10.89
CA TYR A 7 -4.35 -21.65 10.29
C TYR A 7 -3.16 -21.80 11.25
N GLY A 8 -3.11 -21.08 12.39
CA GLY A 8 -1.99 -21.19 13.34
C GLY A 8 -0.63 -21.00 12.67
N THR A 9 0.23 -22.02 12.69
CA THR A 9 1.55 -22.02 12.02
C THR A 9 1.54 -22.63 10.60
N GLN A 10 0.38 -23.04 10.08
CA GLN A 10 0.26 -23.67 8.77
C GLN A 10 0.64 -22.67 7.67
N GLU A 11 1.76 -22.90 6.99
CA GLU A 11 2.29 -22.01 5.95
C GLU A 11 1.54 -22.12 4.61
N PHE A 12 1.11 -23.32 4.23
CA PHE A 12 0.47 -23.61 2.94
C PHE A 12 -0.88 -24.29 3.13
N LEU A 13 -1.86 -23.92 2.29
CA LEU A 13 -3.16 -24.61 2.23
C LEU A 13 -2.99 -26.05 1.73
N THR A 14 -3.85 -26.95 2.20
CA THR A 14 -3.96 -28.31 1.63
C THR A 14 -4.67 -28.27 0.28
N ALA A 15 -4.56 -29.34 -0.50
CA ALA A 15 -5.25 -29.45 -1.78
C ALA A 15 -6.78 -29.29 -1.64
N GLU A 16 -7.38 -29.84 -0.59
CA GLU A 16 -8.81 -29.71 -0.31
C GLU A 16 -9.18 -28.26 0.03
N GLN A 17 -8.37 -27.58 0.83
CA GLN A 17 -8.58 -26.18 1.18
C GLN A 17 -8.45 -25.26 -0.05
N ILE A 18 -7.51 -25.57 -0.96
CA ILE A 18 -7.36 -24.86 -2.24
C ILE A 18 -8.61 -25.06 -3.09
N GLN A 19 -9.11 -26.29 -3.22
CA GLN A 19 -10.34 -26.56 -3.98
C GLN A 19 -11.55 -25.82 -3.42
N GLU A 20 -11.70 -25.76 -2.10
CA GLU A 20 -12.77 -25.00 -1.45
C GLU A 20 -12.64 -23.49 -1.74
N LEU A 21 -11.42 -22.95 -1.68
CA LEU A 21 -11.15 -21.54 -1.98
C LEU A 21 -11.48 -21.20 -3.44
N VAL A 22 -11.07 -22.05 -4.38
CA VAL A 22 -11.40 -21.91 -5.81
C VAL A 22 -12.91 -21.93 -6.03
N ALA A 23 -13.62 -22.89 -5.43
CA ALA A 23 -15.07 -22.98 -5.54
C ALA A 23 -15.77 -21.74 -4.97
N ARG A 24 -15.29 -21.22 -3.84
CA ARG A 24 -15.80 -20.00 -3.22
C ARG A 24 -15.57 -18.78 -4.10
N GLN A 25 -14.37 -18.63 -4.66
CA GLN A 25 -14.04 -17.51 -5.55
C GLN A 25 -14.88 -17.55 -6.83
N ALA A 26 -15.05 -18.73 -7.44
CA ALA A 26 -15.89 -18.91 -8.62
C ALA A 26 -17.36 -18.58 -8.34
N ALA A 27 -17.89 -18.99 -7.18
CA ALA A 27 -19.26 -18.64 -6.76
C ALA A 27 -19.42 -17.13 -6.55
N SER A 28 -18.46 -16.49 -5.88
CA SER A 28 -18.46 -15.03 -5.68
C SER A 28 -18.37 -14.26 -6.99
N ALA A 29 -17.51 -14.69 -7.92
CA ALA A 29 -17.38 -14.07 -9.24
C ALA A 29 -18.69 -14.19 -10.03
N THR A 30 -19.30 -15.38 -10.04
CA THR A 30 -20.60 -15.60 -10.70
C THR A 30 -21.70 -14.70 -10.11
N ALA A 31 -21.72 -14.55 -8.78
CA ALA A 31 -22.69 -13.68 -8.11
C ALA A 31 -22.45 -12.19 -8.43
N ALA A 32 -21.19 -11.75 -8.52
CA ALA A 32 -20.83 -10.39 -8.91
C ALA A 32 -21.24 -10.11 -10.36
N ASP A 33 -20.92 -11.01 -11.30
CA ASP A 33 -21.34 -10.89 -12.70
C ASP A 33 -22.87 -10.81 -12.84
N ALA A 34 -23.60 -11.64 -12.10
CA ALA A 34 -25.06 -11.63 -12.10
C ALA A 34 -25.64 -10.31 -11.56
N ALA A 35 -25.01 -9.73 -10.53
CA ALA A 35 -25.39 -8.43 -10.00
C ALA A 35 -25.09 -7.30 -11.00
N ALA A 36 -23.90 -7.30 -11.62
CA ALA A 36 -23.50 -6.33 -12.62
C ALA A 36 -24.34 -6.40 -13.91
N ALA A 37 -24.86 -7.58 -14.26
CA ALA A 37 -25.75 -7.75 -15.41
C ALA A 37 -27.17 -7.20 -15.18
N GLN A 38 -27.55 -6.82 -13.96
CA GLN A 38 -28.83 -6.18 -13.71
C GLN A 38 -28.80 -4.74 -14.23
N LEU A 39 -29.45 -4.51 -15.36
CA LEU A 39 -29.59 -3.17 -15.92
C LEU A 39 -30.48 -2.31 -15.00
N VAL A 40 -29.87 -1.35 -14.31
CA VAL A 40 -30.58 -0.30 -13.57
C VAL A 40 -30.71 0.92 -14.48
N VAL A 41 -31.87 1.11 -15.09
CA VAL A 41 -32.15 2.28 -15.94
C VAL A 41 -32.51 3.46 -15.05
N ASN A 42 -31.72 4.54 -15.15
CA ASN A 42 -31.89 5.77 -14.36
C ASN A 42 -31.96 5.51 -12.84
N PRO A 43 -30.89 5.00 -12.22
CA PRO A 43 -30.85 4.87 -10.77
C PRO A 43 -31.10 6.23 -10.13
N ASP A 44 -31.92 6.26 -9.08
CA ASP A 44 -31.98 7.41 -8.20
C ASP A 44 -30.59 7.67 -7.60
N ALA A 45 -30.27 8.94 -7.36
CA ALA A 45 -29.05 9.26 -6.63
C ALA A 45 -29.14 8.65 -5.21
N PRO A 46 -28.02 8.14 -4.66
CA PRO A 46 -27.98 7.71 -3.27
C PRO A 46 -28.33 8.88 -2.34
N ASP A 47 -28.82 8.56 -1.14
CA ASP A 47 -29.15 9.57 -0.15
C ASP A 47 -27.93 10.45 0.17
N ALA A 48 -28.18 11.70 0.56
CA ALA A 48 -27.09 12.62 0.88
C ALA A 48 -26.24 12.06 2.04
N GLY A 49 -24.96 11.83 1.79
CA GLY A 49 -24.02 11.26 2.75
C GLY A 49 -23.81 9.75 2.60
N ASP A 50 -24.59 9.07 1.76
CA ASP A 50 -24.34 7.67 1.42
C ASP A 50 -23.17 7.52 0.45
N ASN A 51 -22.48 6.39 0.57
CA ASN A 51 -21.38 6.03 -0.31
C ASN A 51 -21.95 5.62 -1.69
N PRO A 52 -21.63 6.35 -2.78
CA PRO A 52 -22.11 6.01 -4.12
C PRO A 52 -21.53 4.69 -4.66
N GLY A 53 -20.62 4.06 -3.93
CA GLY A 53 -19.96 2.82 -4.32
C GLY A 53 -18.80 3.05 -5.30
N GLY A 54 -18.09 1.96 -5.63
CA GLY A 54 -17.08 1.96 -6.67
C GLY A 54 -17.68 1.57 -8.02
N TYR A 55 -17.46 2.36 -9.06
CA TYR A 55 -18.03 2.13 -10.41
C TYR A 55 -17.17 1.20 -11.29
N ASN A 56 -16.17 0.51 -10.72
CA ASN A 56 -14.95 0.11 -11.41
C ASN A 56 -14.33 -1.20 -10.84
N ASP A 57 -15.15 -2.18 -10.49
CA ASP A 57 -14.70 -3.47 -9.93
C ASP A 57 -13.78 -4.26 -10.86
N PHE A 58 -13.91 -4.11 -12.18
CA PHE A 58 -13.04 -4.72 -13.18
C PHE A 58 -11.57 -4.28 -13.11
N TRP A 59 -11.25 -3.18 -12.40
CA TRP A 59 -9.87 -2.79 -12.12
C TRP A 59 -9.26 -3.57 -10.94
N PHE A 60 -10.07 -4.26 -10.14
CA PHE A 60 -9.56 -4.95 -8.96
C PHE A 60 -8.81 -6.23 -9.34
N GLU A 61 -7.49 -6.16 -9.18
CA GLU A 61 -6.59 -7.28 -9.33
C GLU A 61 -6.74 -8.21 -8.14
N SER A 62 -7.05 -9.48 -8.42
CA SER A 62 -7.04 -10.56 -7.45
C SER A 62 -5.88 -11.49 -7.74
N ALA A 63 -5.22 -11.99 -6.70
CA ALA A 63 -4.21 -13.01 -6.86
C ALA A 63 -4.81 -14.26 -7.53
N GLY A 64 -4.12 -14.80 -8.54
CA GLY A 64 -4.44 -16.11 -9.07
C GLY A 64 -4.21 -17.19 -8.01
N ILE A 65 -5.07 -18.21 -7.98
CA ILE A 65 -4.86 -19.41 -7.15
C ILE A 65 -4.01 -20.39 -7.95
N GLY A 66 -2.72 -20.49 -7.60
CA GLY A 66 -1.82 -21.52 -8.13
C GLY A 66 -1.86 -22.82 -7.33
N ASP A 67 -0.97 -23.76 -7.66
CA ASP A 67 -0.89 -25.06 -6.99
C ASP A 67 -0.36 -24.97 -5.55
N VAL A 68 0.42 -23.93 -5.24
CA VAL A 68 1.00 -23.69 -3.91
C VAL A 68 0.48 -22.36 -3.38
N VAL A 69 -0.45 -22.42 -2.44
CA VAL A 69 -1.11 -21.25 -1.86
C VAL A 69 -0.69 -21.08 -0.42
N ARG A 70 0.02 -19.98 -0.13
CA ARG A 70 0.37 -19.60 1.24
C ARG A 70 -0.86 -19.09 1.98
N THR A 71 -0.96 -19.39 3.27
CA THR A 71 -2.00 -18.86 4.16
C THR A 71 -1.78 -17.39 4.53
N SER A 72 -0.60 -16.85 4.22
CA SER A 72 -0.12 -15.51 4.57
C SER A 72 1.03 -15.11 3.65
N LEU A 73 1.21 -13.81 3.43
CA LEU A 73 2.44 -13.28 2.82
C LEU A 73 3.55 -13.11 3.86
N ILE A 74 3.20 -12.81 5.12
CA ILE A 74 4.17 -12.83 6.23
C ILE A 74 4.54 -14.28 6.54
N VAL A 75 5.84 -14.56 6.50
CA VAL A 75 6.44 -15.89 6.75
C VAL A 75 7.28 -15.95 8.02
N TYR A 76 7.72 -14.79 8.53
CA TYR A 76 8.34 -14.65 9.85
C TYR A 76 7.71 -13.45 10.56
N PRO A 77 7.28 -13.58 11.83
CA PRO A 77 7.25 -14.80 12.66
C PRO A 77 6.44 -15.96 12.06
N GLU A 78 6.68 -17.18 12.55
CA GLU A 78 6.12 -18.42 11.99
C GLU A 78 4.59 -18.49 12.07
N ASP A 79 3.93 -17.67 12.90
CA ASP A 79 2.47 -17.55 12.98
C ASP A 79 1.88 -16.67 11.86
N GLY A 80 2.74 -16.06 11.03
CA GLY A 80 2.36 -15.16 9.93
C GLY A 80 1.68 -13.87 10.40
N GLN A 81 1.88 -13.46 11.65
CA GLN A 81 1.41 -12.19 12.18
C GLN A 81 2.50 -11.13 12.13
N LEU A 82 2.08 -9.86 12.20
CA LEU A 82 3.04 -8.82 12.56
C LEU A 82 3.44 -8.97 14.03
N PRO A 83 4.71 -8.77 14.37
CA PRO A 83 5.14 -8.63 15.76
C PRO A 83 4.33 -7.56 16.50
N ALA A 84 4.30 -7.67 17.82
CA ALA A 84 3.65 -6.66 18.64
C ALA A 84 4.28 -5.28 18.39
N ALA A 85 3.45 -4.24 18.40
CA ALA A 85 3.97 -2.89 18.39
C ALA A 85 4.66 -2.59 19.74
N ARG A 86 5.75 -1.84 19.72
CA ARG A 86 6.37 -1.31 20.93
C ARG A 86 5.44 -0.32 21.63
N GLU A 87 5.60 -0.20 22.94
CA GLU A 87 4.94 0.86 23.70
C GLU A 87 5.36 2.23 23.16
N GLY A 88 4.38 3.10 22.91
CA GLY A 88 4.61 4.42 22.32
C GLY A 88 4.64 4.46 20.78
N ALA A 89 4.68 3.31 20.10
CA ALA A 89 4.54 3.27 18.65
C ALA A 89 3.16 3.81 18.24
N GLN A 90 3.15 4.89 17.45
CA GLN A 90 1.91 5.51 16.99
C GLN A 90 1.10 4.53 16.14
N VAL A 91 -0.22 4.54 16.29
CA VAL A 91 -1.13 3.78 15.42
C VAL A 91 -2.03 4.78 14.72
N GLN A 92 -1.85 4.94 13.41
CA GLN A 92 -2.68 5.85 12.60
C GLN A 92 -3.41 5.04 11.52
N ARG A 93 -4.74 4.96 11.58
CA ARG A 93 -5.52 4.14 10.65
C ARG A 93 -6.31 5.02 9.70
N GLY A 94 -5.67 5.41 8.61
CA GLY A 94 -6.37 6.03 7.49
C GLY A 94 -7.31 5.07 6.78
N GLY A 95 -8.04 5.57 5.81
CA GLY A 95 -8.93 4.79 4.95
C GLY A 95 -9.77 5.66 4.04
N LEU A 96 -10.65 5.03 3.26
CA LEU A 96 -11.62 5.69 2.40
C LEU A 96 -12.86 6.22 3.15
N GLY A 97 -12.86 6.08 4.48
CA GLY A 97 -13.95 6.55 5.34
C GLY A 97 -13.82 8.03 5.71
N PRO A 98 -14.63 8.48 6.69
CA PRO A 98 -14.53 9.83 7.24
C PRO A 98 -13.14 10.14 7.80
N ASP A 99 -12.85 11.44 7.94
CA ASP A 99 -11.63 11.90 8.57
C ASP A 99 -11.52 11.37 10.01
N ILE A 100 -10.32 10.95 10.39
CA ILE A 100 -10.04 10.41 11.72
C ILE A 100 -9.32 11.43 12.58
N ALA A 101 -9.51 11.37 13.90
CA ALA A 101 -8.73 12.22 14.80
C ALA A 101 -7.22 11.95 14.64
N GLY A 102 -6.44 13.01 14.54
CA GLY A 102 -4.99 12.93 14.41
C GLY A 102 -4.35 14.31 14.37
N THR A 103 -3.02 14.33 14.22
CA THR A 103 -2.22 15.55 14.15
C THR A 103 -1.22 15.46 13.00
N ARG A 104 -0.74 16.60 12.52
CA ARG A 104 0.39 16.63 11.59
C ARG A 104 1.69 16.18 12.26
N PRO A 105 2.63 15.56 11.54
CA PRO A 105 2.48 15.10 10.14
C PRO A 105 1.56 13.87 10.04
N VAL A 106 0.73 13.84 9.00
CA VAL A 106 -0.09 12.67 8.64
C VAL A 106 0.81 11.60 8.02
N LEU A 107 0.89 10.42 8.65
CA LEU A 107 1.81 9.36 8.23
C LEU A 107 1.13 8.25 7.40
N PHE A 108 -0.19 8.15 7.48
CA PHE A 108 -0.96 7.12 6.78
C PHE A 108 -1.21 7.48 5.32
N THR A 109 -1.43 6.45 4.50
CA THR A 109 -1.46 6.64 3.04
C THR A 109 -2.76 7.25 2.52
N VAL A 110 -3.92 6.81 3.00
CA VAL A 110 -5.25 7.15 2.43
C VAL A 110 -6.14 7.81 3.47
N GLY A 111 -6.93 8.82 3.09
CA GLY A 111 -7.86 9.54 3.97
C GLY A 111 -7.26 10.83 4.54
N GLY A 112 -7.81 11.36 5.63
CA GLY A 112 -7.22 12.51 6.30
C GLY A 112 -7.66 12.68 7.75
N ILE A 113 -7.12 13.72 8.38
CA ILE A 113 -7.45 14.12 9.75
C ILE A 113 -8.35 15.36 9.81
N ALA A 114 -8.35 16.14 8.73
CA ALA A 114 -9.13 17.35 8.52
C ALA A 114 -9.04 17.75 7.03
N LYS A 115 -9.59 18.93 6.72
CA LYS A 115 -9.56 19.55 5.39
C LYS A 115 -9.20 21.04 5.47
N ASP A 116 -8.33 21.40 6.42
CA ASP A 116 -7.82 22.77 6.60
C ASP A 116 -6.66 23.08 5.66
N GLY A 117 -5.94 22.04 5.23
CA GLY A 117 -4.95 22.13 4.17
C GLY A 117 -4.57 20.77 3.58
N PRO A 118 -3.72 20.77 2.54
CA PRO A 118 -3.28 19.53 1.90
C PRO A 118 -2.48 18.63 2.85
N GLU A 119 -1.87 19.18 3.88
CA GLU A 119 -1.08 18.44 4.88
C GLU A 119 -1.94 17.62 5.86
N ASP A 120 -3.26 17.86 5.90
CA ASP A 120 -4.20 17.05 6.67
C ASP A 120 -4.60 15.77 5.94
N ARG A 121 -4.15 15.62 4.69
CA ARG A 121 -4.46 14.49 3.81
C ARG A 121 -3.33 13.48 3.82
N GLY A 122 -3.72 12.23 3.59
CA GLY A 122 -2.83 11.08 3.48
C GLY A 122 -1.85 11.21 2.31
N LEU A 123 -0.76 10.44 2.39
CA LEU A 123 0.36 10.54 1.47
C LEU A 123 0.00 10.28 0.00
N SER A 124 -1.01 9.43 -0.29
CA SER A 124 -1.40 9.13 -1.66
C SER A 124 -2.23 10.23 -2.30
N GLU A 125 -3.11 10.89 -1.53
CA GLU A 125 -3.91 12.02 -2.02
C GLU A 125 -3.04 13.23 -2.39
N ARG A 126 -1.84 13.30 -1.79
CA ARG A 126 -0.82 14.32 -2.06
C ARG A 126 0.20 13.89 -3.11
N CYS A 127 0.01 12.71 -3.73
CA CYS A 127 0.92 12.15 -4.72
C CYS A 127 2.37 11.95 -4.23
N ILE A 128 2.58 11.68 -2.93
CA ILE A 128 3.93 11.49 -2.37
C ILE A 128 4.28 10.01 -2.26
N VAL A 129 3.39 9.21 -1.67
CA VAL A 129 3.57 7.75 -1.51
C VAL A 129 2.24 7.07 -1.83
N GLY A 130 2.25 6.11 -2.76
CA GLY A 130 1.07 5.32 -3.10
C GLY A 130 0.82 4.18 -2.12
N PHE A 131 -0.39 3.62 -2.18
CA PHE A 131 -0.81 2.54 -1.28
C PHE A 131 -0.08 1.21 -1.53
N ASN A 132 0.55 1.05 -2.70
CA ASN A 132 1.39 -0.09 -3.06
C ASN A 132 2.78 0.31 -3.59
N SER A 133 3.13 1.60 -3.63
CA SER A 133 4.39 2.09 -4.24
C SER A 133 5.65 1.71 -3.46
N GLY A 134 5.51 1.36 -2.18
CA GLY A 134 6.63 0.97 -1.32
C GLY A 134 7.70 2.06 -1.15
N PRO A 135 8.93 1.68 -0.74
CA PRO A 135 9.34 0.33 -0.34
C PRO A 135 8.98 0.03 1.14
N PRO A 136 8.71 -1.23 1.54
CA PRO A 136 8.44 -2.35 0.66
C PRO A 136 7.10 -2.15 -0.06
N PHE A 137 6.98 -2.70 -1.27
CA PHE A 137 5.72 -2.70 -2.01
C PHE A 137 4.85 -3.88 -1.57
N THR A 138 3.59 -3.61 -1.30
CA THR A 138 2.61 -4.63 -0.89
C THR A 138 1.48 -4.67 -1.91
N PRO A 139 0.98 -5.85 -2.29
CA PRO A 139 -0.17 -5.94 -3.18
C PRO A 139 -1.36 -5.14 -2.65
N SER A 140 -2.01 -4.42 -3.54
CA SER A 140 -3.24 -3.66 -3.32
C SER A 140 -4.28 -4.03 -4.37
N LEU A 141 -5.36 -3.26 -4.45
CA LEU A 141 -6.49 -3.51 -5.33
C LEU A 141 -6.12 -3.37 -6.81
N TYR A 142 -5.19 -2.51 -7.19
CA TYR A 142 -4.82 -2.27 -8.60
C TYR A 142 -3.45 -1.59 -8.69
N ASN A 143 -2.95 -1.44 -9.91
CA ASN A 143 -1.64 -0.85 -10.24
C ASN A 143 -0.47 -1.56 -9.55
N ASN A 144 -0.53 -2.89 -9.44
CA ASN A 144 0.50 -3.67 -8.73
C ASN A 144 1.74 -3.98 -9.58
N ASN A 145 1.86 -3.38 -10.75
CA ASN A 145 2.97 -3.68 -11.64
C ASN A 145 4.27 -2.99 -11.20
N VAL A 146 5.37 -3.71 -11.35
CA VAL A 146 6.73 -3.21 -11.09
C VAL A 146 7.60 -3.54 -12.29
N GLN A 147 8.37 -2.57 -12.74
CA GLN A 147 9.41 -2.76 -13.74
C GLN A 147 10.78 -2.69 -13.08
N ILE A 148 11.55 -3.77 -13.21
CA ILE A 148 12.94 -3.82 -12.75
C ILE A 148 13.83 -3.86 -13.97
N PHE A 149 14.71 -2.87 -14.09
CA PHE A 149 15.71 -2.82 -15.16
C PHE A 149 17.10 -2.59 -14.57
N GLN A 150 18.08 -3.29 -15.12
CA GLN A 150 19.43 -3.33 -14.60
C GLN A 150 20.41 -2.75 -15.62
N GLY A 151 21.21 -1.78 -15.18
CA GLY A 151 22.43 -1.35 -15.84
C GLY A 151 23.66 -2.02 -15.21
N LYS A 152 24.85 -1.59 -15.64
CA LYS A 152 26.12 -2.15 -15.16
C LYS A 152 26.31 -1.99 -13.65
N ASP A 153 26.00 -0.79 -13.13
CA ASP A 153 26.36 -0.37 -11.77
C ASP A 153 25.12 0.02 -10.95
N THR A 154 23.92 -0.27 -11.45
CA THR A 154 22.66 0.23 -10.92
C THR A 154 21.51 -0.68 -11.32
N ALA A 155 20.62 -1.00 -10.39
CA ALA A 155 19.28 -1.49 -10.68
C ALA A 155 18.29 -0.36 -10.44
N VAL A 156 17.23 -0.31 -11.23
CA VAL A 156 16.11 0.62 -11.02
C VAL A 156 14.85 -0.19 -10.83
N ILE A 157 14.13 0.15 -9.78
CA ILE A 157 12.86 -0.47 -9.42
C ILE A 157 11.80 0.62 -9.56
N MET A 158 10.96 0.49 -10.59
CA MET A 158 9.92 1.45 -10.91
C MET A 158 8.55 0.83 -10.64
N THR A 159 7.81 1.40 -9.69
CA THR A 159 6.44 0.97 -9.40
C THR A 159 5.47 1.73 -10.29
N GLU A 160 4.38 1.07 -10.71
CA GLU A 160 3.34 1.71 -11.53
C GLU A 160 2.77 2.93 -10.84
N MET A 161 2.40 2.80 -9.56
CA MET A 161 1.74 3.85 -8.81
C MET A 161 2.74 4.93 -8.33
N ILE A 162 2.39 6.22 -8.53
CA ILE A 162 3.08 7.42 -8.00
C ILE A 162 4.46 7.70 -8.63
N HIS A 163 4.78 7.08 -9.77
CA HIS A 163 5.91 7.45 -10.65
C HIS A 163 7.32 7.42 -10.00
N ASP A 164 7.52 6.74 -8.87
CA ASP A 164 8.84 6.70 -8.21
C ASP A 164 9.78 5.69 -8.91
N ALA A 165 10.91 6.19 -9.40
CA ALA A 165 11.97 5.38 -9.98
C ALA A 165 13.09 5.21 -8.95
N ARG A 166 12.98 4.17 -8.12
CA ARG A 166 13.96 3.93 -7.07
C ARG A 166 15.27 3.44 -7.65
N ILE A 167 16.30 4.27 -7.51
CA ILE A 167 17.66 3.98 -7.97
C ILE A 167 18.40 3.18 -6.89
N VAL A 168 18.86 1.99 -7.26
CA VAL A 168 19.63 1.10 -6.39
C VAL A 168 21.04 0.95 -6.95
N PRO A 169 22.04 1.70 -6.42
CA PRO A 169 23.42 1.47 -6.80
C PRO A 169 23.88 0.06 -6.44
N LEU A 170 24.59 -0.57 -7.37
CA LEU A 170 25.18 -1.89 -7.21
C LEU A 170 26.67 -1.78 -6.88
N GLY A 171 27.13 -2.60 -5.92
CA GLY A 171 28.54 -2.66 -5.51
C GLY A 171 28.92 -1.66 -4.42
N GLU A 172 30.22 -1.45 -4.23
CA GLU A 172 30.78 -0.62 -3.15
C GLU A 172 30.66 0.88 -3.48
N LYS A 173 29.47 1.44 -3.29
CA LYS A 173 29.26 2.89 -3.26
C LYS A 173 28.94 3.33 -1.83
N PRO A 174 29.52 4.45 -1.36
CA PRO A 174 29.25 4.94 -0.01
C PRO A 174 27.75 5.22 0.17
N ALA A 175 27.23 4.84 1.33
CA ALA A 175 25.89 5.24 1.77
C ALA A 175 25.79 6.76 1.91
N LEU A 176 24.58 7.28 1.89
CA LEU A 176 24.33 8.66 2.28
C LEU A 176 24.67 8.86 3.75
N ASP A 177 25.02 10.10 4.10
CA ASP A 177 25.16 10.50 5.50
C ASP A 177 23.81 10.31 6.23
N ASP A 178 23.88 9.91 7.50
CA ASP A 178 22.70 9.66 8.34
C ASP A 178 21.83 10.90 8.56
N GLU A 179 22.33 12.11 8.28
CA GLU A 179 21.54 13.35 8.29
C GLU A 179 20.68 13.53 7.02
N ILE A 180 21.02 12.83 5.93
CA ILE A 180 20.27 12.90 4.67
C ILE A 180 19.24 11.77 4.63
N ARG A 181 17.96 12.14 4.73
CA ARG A 181 16.84 11.20 4.79
C ARG A 181 15.84 11.40 3.65
N LEU A 182 15.35 10.31 3.08
CA LEU A 182 14.52 10.30 1.87
C LEU A 182 13.17 9.60 2.10
N TRP A 183 12.17 9.88 1.27
CA TRP A 183 10.87 9.20 1.31
C TRP A 183 10.99 7.69 1.06
N SER A 184 11.75 7.32 0.02
CA SER A 184 11.99 5.94 -0.38
C SER A 184 13.27 5.35 0.21
N GLY A 185 13.94 6.09 1.09
CA GLY A 185 15.22 5.72 1.71
C GLY A 185 16.42 5.73 0.75
N ASP A 186 17.59 5.42 1.28
CA ASP A 186 18.83 5.18 0.54
C ASP A 186 19.03 3.67 0.33
N SER A 187 18.85 3.20 -0.89
CA SER A 187 18.98 1.78 -1.25
C SER A 187 20.38 1.42 -1.69
N ARG A 188 20.86 0.23 -1.33
CA ARG A 188 22.14 -0.35 -1.75
C ARG A 188 21.94 -1.81 -2.14
N GLY A 189 22.45 -2.20 -3.30
CA GLY A 189 22.21 -3.51 -3.86
C GLY A 189 23.45 -4.35 -4.11
N TRP A 190 23.31 -5.67 -3.98
CA TRP A 190 24.31 -6.66 -4.34
C TRP A 190 23.63 -7.96 -4.81
N TRP A 191 24.41 -8.86 -5.40
CA TRP A 191 23.93 -10.17 -5.84
C TRP A 191 24.36 -11.26 -4.86
N GLU A 192 23.41 -12.09 -4.46
CA GLU A 192 23.65 -13.34 -3.74
C GLU A 192 23.20 -14.50 -4.62
N GLY A 193 24.14 -15.11 -5.34
CA GLY A 193 23.80 -16.12 -6.35
C GLY A 193 22.98 -15.50 -7.48
N ASP A 194 21.73 -15.94 -7.62
CA ASP A 194 20.75 -15.49 -8.61
C ASP A 194 19.75 -14.46 -8.06
N ALA A 195 19.93 -14.00 -6.83
CA ALA A 195 19.04 -13.05 -6.19
C ALA A 195 19.66 -11.66 -6.06
N LEU A 196 18.91 -10.63 -6.47
CA LEU A 196 19.24 -9.24 -6.18
C LEU A 196 18.79 -8.94 -4.75
N VAL A 197 19.74 -8.61 -3.88
CA VAL A 197 19.47 -8.15 -2.52
C VAL A 197 19.59 -6.63 -2.49
N VAL A 198 18.65 -5.96 -1.84
CA VAL A 198 18.61 -4.51 -1.66
C VAL A 198 18.39 -4.20 -0.19
N GLU A 199 19.35 -3.55 0.45
CA GLU A 199 19.18 -2.97 1.78
C GLU A 199 18.86 -1.48 1.63
N THR A 200 17.82 -1.01 2.32
CA THR A 200 17.39 0.39 2.31
C THR A 200 17.34 0.91 3.75
N ARG A 201 17.98 2.06 3.96
CA ARG A 201 18.02 2.81 5.23
C ARG A 201 17.63 4.27 4.98
N ASN A 202 17.87 5.14 5.96
CA ASN A 202 17.77 6.59 5.81
C ASN A 202 16.39 7.09 5.36
N PHE A 203 15.32 6.47 5.88
CA PHE A 203 13.98 6.98 5.68
C PHE A 203 13.73 8.24 6.50
N ASN A 204 12.87 9.14 6.01
CA ASN A 204 12.59 10.42 6.65
C ASN A 204 11.64 10.38 7.85
N GLY A 205 11.03 9.23 8.18
CA GLY A 205 10.07 9.11 9.28
C GLY A 205 8.71 9.76 9.02
N LEU A 206 8.46 10.26 7.80
CA LEU A 206 7.19 10.88 7.41
C LEU A 206 6.20 9.88 6.80
N ARG A 207 6.46 8.59 6.99
CA ARG A 207 5.59 7.47 6.62
C ARG A 207 5.57 6.47 7.76
N GLN A 208 4.46 5.75 7.86
CA GLN A 208 4.36 4.59 8.74
C GLN A 208 5.45 3.54 8.46
N SER A 209 5.87 2.83 9.50
CA SER A 209 6.80 1.72 9.35
C SER A 209 6.14 0.58 8.57
N PHE A 210 5.07 0.00 9.12
CA PHE A 210 4.27 -1.00 8.44
C PHE A 210 2.92 -1.21 9.12
N GLY A 211 1.90 -1.61 8.34
CA GLY A 211 0.60 -2.05 8.89
C GLY A 211 -0.03 -1.05 9.85
N SER A 212 -0.05 0.24 9.48
CA SER A 212 -0.61 1.34 10.28
C SER A 212 0.12 1.69 11.58
N ARG A 213 1.36 1.22 11.77
CA ARG A 213 2.12 1.38 13.02
C ARG A 213 3.43 2.15 12.81
N GLY A 214 3.77 2.93 13.83
CA GLY A 214 5.01 3.66 14.00
C GLY A 214 5.35 4.59 12.83
N HIS A 215 6.64 4.88 12.71
CA HIS A 215 7.21 5.62 11.60
C HIS A 215 8.53 4.95 11.18
N ASN A 216 8.88 5.03 9.90
CA ASN A 216 10.00 4.27 9.33
C ASN A 216 11.39 4.87 9.60
N TYR A 217 11.54 5.84 10.51
CA TYR A 217 12.78 6.63 10.67
C TYR A 217 14.02 5.76 10.97
N GLU A 218 13.86 4.77 11.85
CA GLU A 218 14.92 3.80 12.22
C GLU A 218 14.76 2.46 11.49
N ALA A 219 13.87 2.38 10.50
CA ALA A 219 13.63 1.13 9.78
C ALA A 219 14.81 0.80 8.86
N VAL A 220 15.23 -0.47 8.92
CA VAL A 220 16.08 -1.09 7.91
C VAL A 220 15.21 -2.07 7.14
N LEU A 221 15.14 -1.86 5.83
CA LEU A 221 14.41 -2.73 4.92
C LEU A 221 15.41 -3.55 4.11
N THR A 222 15.32 -4.87 4.20
CA THR A 222 16.08 -5.78 3.33
C THR A 222 15.14 -6.48 2.38
N GLU A 223 15.32 -6.27 1.09
CA GLU A 223 14.55 -6.86 0.00
C GLU A 223 15.41 -7.86 -0.77
N LYS A 224 14.80 -8.93 -1.25
CA LYS A 224 15.45 -9.98 -2.04
C LYS A 224 14.53 -10.37 -3.19
N PHE A 225 15.02 -10.18 -4.42
CA PHE A 225 14.32 -10.53 -5.65
C PHE A 225 14.97 -11.78 -6.23
N THR A 226 14.30 -12.92 -6.10
CA THR A 226 14.81 -14.22 -6.56
C THR A 226 13.97 -14.70 -7.73
N ARG A 227 14.58 -14.89 -8.90
CA ARG A 227 13.86 -15.41 -10.07
C ARG A 227 13.67 -16.92 -9.95
N THR A 228 12.45 -17.37 -9.65
CA THR A 228 12.13 -18.78 -9.41
C THR A 228 11.78 -19.54 -10.69
N SER A 229 11.36 -18.84 -11.75
CA SER A 229 11.15 -19.42 -13.09
C SER A 229 11.35 -18.37 -14.19
N TYR A 230 11.05 -18.73 -15.45
CA TYR A 230 11.10 -17.76 -16.55
C TYR A 230 10.17 -16.55 -16.32
N ASP A 231 9.03 -16.79 -15.68
CA ASP A 231 7.91 -15.87 -15.52
C ASP A 231 7.62 -15.50 -14.06
N ASN A 232 8.32 -16.07 -13.07
CA ASN A 232 8.09 -15.77 -11.66
C ASN A 232 9.33 -15.23 -10.94
N VAL A 233 9.09 -14.30 -10.03
CA VAL A 233 10.05 -13.73 -9.10
C VAL A 233 9.43 -13.76 -7.70
N ASP A 234 10.14 -14.35 -6.75
CA ASP A 234 9.82 -14.22 -5.34
C ASP A 234 10.44 -12.92 -4.82
N TYR A 235 9.59 -11.95 -4.48
CA TYR A 235 9.98 -10.75 -3.76
C TYR A 235 9.83 -10.98 -2.26
N GLN A 236 10.94 -11.25 -1.60
CA GLN A 236 11.00 -11.32 -0.15
C GLN A 236 11.41 -9.96 0.40
N PHE A 237 10.80 -9.52 1.49
CA PHE A 237 11.28 -8.37 2.24
C PHE A 237 11.24 -8.61 3.75
N THR A 238 12.21 -8.06 4.45
CA THR A 238 12.31 -8.03 5.91
C THR A 238 12.31 -6.59 6.36
N VAL A 239 11.40 -6.24 7.26
CA VAL A 239 11.42 -4.94 7.95
C VAL A 239 11.96 -5.17 9.35
N ASP A 240 13.09 -4.53 9.64
CA ASP A 240 13.66 -4.42 10.98
C ASP A 240 13.49 -2.98 11.46
N ASP A 241 12.55 -2.77 12.37
CA ASP A 241 12.27 -1.45 12.95
C ASP A 241 12.05 -1.64 14.46
N PRO A 242 13.11 -1.48 15.27
CA PRO A 242 13.07 -1.77 16.70
C PRO A 242 12.30 -0.72 17.50
N ILE A 243 12.02 0.48 16.94
CA ILE A 243 11.21 1.50 17.60
C ILE A 243 9.71 1.24 17.39
N THR A 244 9.34 0.59 16.28
CA THR A 244 7.94 0.28 16.00
C THR A 244 7.54 -1.11 16.48
N PHE A 245 8.38 -2.13 16.27
CA PHE A 245 8.02 -3.54 16.48
C PHE A 245 8.90 -4.21 17.55
N THR A 246 8.37 -5.24 18.20
CA THR A 246 9.11 -6.03 19.20
C THR A 246 10.18 -6.93 18.59
N ASP A 247 10.02 -7.29 17.31
CA ASP A 247 10.93 -8.09 16.50
C ASP A 247 10.78 -7.66 15.03
N LYS A 248 11.71 -8.07 14.17
CA LYS A 248 11.57 -7.93 12.72
C LYS A 248 10.47 -8.86 12.18
N PHE A 249 10.01 -8.59 10.97
CA PHE A 249 9.14 -9.53 10.24
C PHE A 249 9.60 -9.68 8.80
N THR A 250 9.33 -10.85 8.21
CA THR A 250 9.63 -11.15 6.81
C THR A 250 8.35 -11.53 6.09
N ALA A 251 8.16 -11.00 4.88
CA ALA A 251 7.10 -11.40 3.97
C ALA A 251 7.66 -11.82 2.62
N ILE A 252 6.93 -12.69 1.92
CA ILE A 252 7.21 -13.11 0.55
C ILE A 252 5.98 -12.77 -0.29
N VAL A 253 6.20 -12.01 -1.35
CA VAL A 253 5.21 -11.64 -2.36
C VAL A 253 5.62 -12.29 -3.68
N PRO A 254 4.90 -13.33 -4.13
CA PRO A 254 5.11 -13.89 -5.46
C PRO A 254 4.73 -12.85 -6.51
N MET A 255 5.58 -12.65 -7.50
CA MET A 255 5.34 -11.78 -8.64
C MET A 255 5.41 -12.58 -9.92
N THR A 256 4.41 -12.40 -10.79
CA THR A 256 4.37 -13.03 -12.11
C THR A 256 4.55 -11.98 -13.18
N LYS A 257 5.32 -12.33 -14.20
CA LYS A 257 5.60 -11.48 -15.35
C LYS A 257 4.32 -11.26 -16.16
N VAL A 258 3.94 -10.01 -16.33
CA VAL A 258 2.84 -9.60 -17.21
C VAL A 258 3.35 -9.25 -18.60
N ALA A 259 2.51 -9.47 -19.62
CA ALA A 259 2.78 -9.01 -20.97
C ALA A 259 2.34 -7.54 -21.10
N GLY A 260 3.29 -6.61 -21.15
CA GLY A 260 2.97 -5.19 -21.29
C GLY A 260 4.14 -4.28 -20.96
N GLN A 261 3.96 -2.99 -21.23
CA GLN A 261 4.82 -1.93 -20.72
C GLN A 261 4.12 -1.26 -19.54
N LEU A 262 4.92 -0.79 -18.59
CA LEU A 262 4.43 0.08 -17.54
C LEU A 262 4.09 1.43 -18.18
N TYR A 263 2.86 1.90 -17.99
CA TYR A 263 2.45 3.25 -18.41
C TYR A 263 2.62 4.24 -17.26
N GLU A 264 2.66 5.51 -17.62
CA GLU A 264 2.76 6.59 -16.64
C GLU A 264 1.53 6.64 -15.72
N TYR A 265 1.78 6.79 -14.42
CA TYR A 265 0.76 7.15 -13.45
C TYR A 265 0.81 8.65 -13.16
N ALA A 266 0.02 9.41 -13.91
CA ALA A 266 -0.04 10.86 -13.82
C ALA A 266 -0.90 11.32 -12.62
N CYS A 267 -0.40 11.12 -11.39
CA CYS A 267 -1.17 11.40 -10.16
C CYS A 267 -1.66 12.85 -10.05
N HIS A 268 -0.89 13.82 -10.57
CA HIS A 268 -1.23 15.24 -10.50
C HIS A 268 -1.95 15.76 -11.74
N GLU A 269 -1.71 15.20 -12.93
CA GLU A 269 -2.29 15.72 -14.17
C GLU A 269 -3.80 15.42 -14.21
N GLY A 270 -4.62 16.47 -14.21
CA GLY A 270 -6.07 16.34 -14.14
C GLY A 270 -6.63 15.97 -12.76
N ASN A 271 -5.81 15.92 -11.72
CA ASN A 271 -6.27 15.66 -10.35
C ASN A 271 -6.77 16.95 -9.69
N TYR A 272 -8.08 17.16 -9.76
CA TYR A 272 -8.78 18.25 -9.06
C TYR A 272 -9.30 17.86 -7.68
N GLY A 273 -9.06 16.61 -7.24
CA GLY A 273 -9.62 16.06 -6.01
C GLY A 273 -9.24 16.89 -4.79
N MET A 274 -7.95 17.20 -4.64
CA MET A 274 -7.45 18.02 -3.53
C MET A 274 -8.08 19.41 -3.49
N THR A 275 -8.11 20.12 -4.63
CA THR A 275 -8.68 21.46 -4.71
C THR A 275 -10.18 21.46 -4.43
N ASN A 276 -10.92 20.49 -4.98
CA ASN A 276 -12.36 20.38 -4.79
C ASN A 276 -12.71 20.03 -3.34
N LEU A 277 -11.95 19.12 -2.73
CA LEU A 277 -12.11 18.72 -1.33
C LEU A 277 -11.93 19.91 -0.39
N LEU A 278 -10.83 20.66 -0.53
CA LEU A 278 -10.56 21.82 0.32
C LEU A 278 -11.58 22.95 0.08
N ARG A 279 -11.97 23.18 -1.18
CA ARG A 279 -13.01 24.17 -1.52
C ARG A 279 -14.37 23.79 -0.94
N GLY A 280 -14.73 22.51 -0.99
CA GLY A 280 -15.97 21.98 -0.42
C GLY A 280 -16.07 22.28 1.07
N GLU A 281 -15.00 22.00 1.82
CA GLU A 281 -14.94 22.31 3.26
C GLU A 281 -15.16 23.80 3.54
N ARG A 282 -14.54 24.70 2.77
CA ARG A 282 -14.74 26.15 2.97
C ARG A 282 -16.19 26.60 2.73
N VAL A 283 -16.91 25.91 1.84
CA VAL A 283 -18.34 26.18 1.62
C VAL A 283 -19.16 25.69 2.81
N GLU A 284 -18.88 24.49 3.33
CA GLU A 284 -19.58 23.94 4.51
C GLU A 284 -19.39 24.82 5.75
N GLU A 285 -18.17 25.27 6.02
CA GLU A 285 -17.89 26.22 7.11
C GLU A 285 -18.70 27.52 6.99
N GLY A 286 -18.80 28.05 5.77
CA GLY A 286 -19.60 29.25 5.48
C GLY A 286 -21.09 29.04 5.80
N MET A 287 -21.65 27.89 5.41
CA MET A 287 -23.04 27.54 5.69
C MET A 287 -23.31 27.40 7.19
N VAL A 288 -22.37 26.83 7.96
CA VAL A 288 -22.47 26.73 9.42
C VAL A 288 -22.46 28.11 10.07
N ILE A 289 -21.59 29.02 9.62
CA ILE A 289 -21.52 30.39 10.12
C ILE A 289 -22.83 31.14 9.83
N GLU A 290 -23.35 31.06 8.61
CA GLU A 290 -24.63 31.70 8.22
C GLU A 290 -25.83 31.14 8.99
N GLY A 291 -25.87 29.81 9.19
CA GLY A 291 -26.89 29.13 9.99
C GLY A 291 -26.86 29.52 11.48
N ALA A 292 -25.66 29.64 12.06
CA ALA A 292 -25.49 30.09 13.45
C ALA A 292 -25.86 31.58 13.63
N THR A 293 -25.62 32.40 12.61
CA THR A 293 -25.97 33.83 12.63
C THR A 293 -27.48 34.03 12.57
N THR A 294 -28.20 33.19 11.80
CA THR A 294 -29.66 33.23 11.66
C THR A 294 -30.42 32.61 12.84
N SER A 295 -29.81 31.69 13.60
CA SER A 295 -30.40 31.15 14.84
C SER A 295 -30.28 32.10 16.04
N ASN A 296 -29.20 32.90 16.10
CA ASN A 296 -28.98 33.89 17.16
C ASN A 296 -29.76 35.20 16.96
N SER A 297 -30.43 35.38 15.82
CA SER A 297 -31.21 36.58 15.48
C SER A 297 -32.73 36.39 15.65
N ARG A 298 -33.20 35.36 16.38
CA ARG A 298 -34.62 35.14 16.71
C ARG A 298 -34.89 35.27 18.20
#